data_AF-V7EF48-F1
#
_entry.id   AF-V7EF48-F1
#
_cell.length_a   1.000
_cell.length_b   1.000
_cell.length_c   1.000
_cell.angle_alpha   90.00
_cell.angle_beta   90.00
_cell.angle_gamma   90.00
#
_symmetry.space_group_name_H-M   'P 1'
#
loop_
_entity.id
_entity.type
_entity.pdbx_description
1 polymer ?
#
loop_
_entity_poly.entity_id
_entity_poly.type
_entity_poly.pdbx_seq_one_letter_code
_entity_poly.pdbx_strand_id
1 'polypeptide(L)' 'MTKRSQKSAGEIISSFVFAGGGIVLLLGAADPLRDGVDRLLLVVGGLGGIAAAGRFGIAWLFARRR' A
#
# COMPACT_ATOMS: atom_id res chain seq x y z
N MET A 1 20.10 -5.36 25.76
CA MET A 1 19.61 -4.39 24.76
C MET A 1 18.60 -5.10 23.87
N THR A 2 17.32 -5.08 24.21
CA THR A 2 16.28 -5.76 23.41
C THR A 2 16.10 -5.01 22.10
N LYS A 3 16.53 -5.60 20.98
CA LYS A 3 16.31 -5.10 19.62
C LYS A 3 14.81 -5.10 19.34
N ARG A 4 14.08 -4.11 19.86
CA ARG A 4 12.71 -3.81 19.42
C ARG A 4 12.76 -3.65 17.92
N SER A 5 11.94 -4.41 17.23
CA SER A 5 11.66 -4.31 15.79
C SER A 5 11.35 -2.86 15.42
N GLN A 6 12.39 -2.08 15.11
CA GLN A 6 12.25 -0.84 14.38
C GLN A 6 11.95 -1.25 12.95
N LYS A 7 10.83 -0.77 12.40
CA LYS A 7 10.61 -0.80 10.96
C LYS A 7 11.86 -0.20 10.31
N SER A 8 12.44 -0.90 9.35
CA SER A 8 13.50 -0.33 8.54
C SER A 8 12.97 0.94 7.86
N ALA A 9 13.81 1.97 7.73
CA ALA A 9 13.45 3.17 6.97
C ALA A 9 12.91 2.80 5.58
N GLY A 10 13.44 1.73 4.97
CA GLY A 10 12.95 1.19 3.70
C GLY A 10 11.53 0.63 3.76
N GLU A 11 11.10 0.01 4.87
CA GLU A 11 9.73 -0.48 5.05
C GLU A 11 8.73 0.67 5.24
N ILE A 12 9.16 1.73 5.94
CA ILE A 12 8.35 2.93 6.13
C ILE A 12 8.13 3.62 4.77
N ILE A 13 9.22 3.89 4.05
CA ILE A 13 9.15 4.52 2.71
C ILE A 13 8.32 3.66 1.76
N SER A 14 8.56 2.34 1.72
CA SER A 14 7.78 1.43 0.88
C SER A 14 6.29 1.48 1.22
N SER A 15 5.93 1.51 2.51
CA SER A 15 4.52 1.62 2.93
C SER A 15 3.85 2.88 2.37
N PHE A 16 4.54 4.03 2.43
CA PHE A 16 4.03 5.28 1.89
C PHE A 16 3.94 5.27 0.37
N VAL A 17 4.93 4.71 -0.33
CA VAL A 17 4.92 4.61 -1.80
C VAL A 17 3.79 3.71 -2.27
N PHE A 18 3.60 2.54 -1.64
CA PHE A 18 2.53 1.62 -2.01
C PHE A 18 1.14 2.15 -1.65
N ALA A 19 0.97 2.78 -0.48
CA ALA A 19 -0.30 3.39 -0.11
C ALA A 19 -0.63 4.61 -0.99
N GLY A 20 0.34 5.50 -1.19
CA GLY A 20 0.19 6.69 -2.01
C GLY A 20 -0.05 6.35 -3.48
N GLY A 21 0.76 5.45 -4.05
CA GLY A 21 0.56 4.93 -5.40
C GLY A 21 -0.80 4.25 -5.56
N GLY A 22 -1.21 3.45 -4.57
CA GLY A 22 -2.53 2.82 -4.56
C GLY A 22 -3.68 3.83 -4.60
N ILE A 23 -3.61 4.88 -3.77
CA ILE A 23 -4.59 5.98 -3.75
C ILE A 23 -4.61 6.73 -5.09
N VAL A 24 -3.45 7.04 -5.67
CA VAL A 24 -3.36 7.71 -6.98
C VAL A 24 -4.02 6.89 -8.08
N LEU A 25 -3.82 5.57 -8.10
CA LEU A 25 -4.48 4.68 -9.05
C LEU A 25 -6.00 4.66 -8.86
N LEU A 26 -6.48 4.63 -7.61
CA LEU A 26 -7.92 4.71 -7.32
C LEU A 26 -8.53 6.05 -7.72
N LEU A 27 -7.82 7.17 -7.52
CA LEU A 27 -8.23 8.48 -8.00
C LEU A 27 -8.28 8.52 -9.54
N GLY A 28 -7.29 7.92 -10.20
CA GLY A 28 -7.31 7.77 -11.66
C GLY A 28 -8.46 6.89 -12.17
N ALA A 29 -8.93 5.93 -11.36
CA ALA A 29 -10.11 5.12 -11.66
C ALA A 29 -11.44 5.86 -11.43
N ALA A 30 -11.43 7.04 -10.79
CA ALA A 30 -12.63 7.86 -10.62
C ALA A 30 -12.91 8.75 -11.84
N ASP A 31 -11.97 8.85 -12.78
CA ASP A 31 -12.13 9.61 -14.01
C ASP A 31 -13.22 8.98 -14.91
N PRO A 32 -14.32 9.70 -15.21
CA PRO A 32 -15.41 9.18 -16.02
C PRO A 32 -15.05 9.01 -17.51
N LEU A 33 -13.92 9.56 -17.96
CA LEU A 33 -13.46 9.46 -19.35
C LEU A 33 -12.68 8.16 -19.65
N ARG A 34 -12.44 7.31 -18.65
CA ARG A 34 -11.68 6.07 -18.82
C ARG A 34 -12.57 4.88 -19.12
N ASP A 35 -12.11 4.04 -20.04
CA ASP A 35 -12.77 2.80 -20.43
C ASP A 35 -12.88 1.81 -19.27
N GLY A 36 -13.88 0.93 -19.32
CA GLY A 36 -14.18 -0.01 -18.23
C GLY A 36 -13.03 -0.96 -17.88
N VAL A 37 -12.24 -1.38 -18.88
CA VAL A 37 -11.08 -2.26 -18.67
C VAL A 37 -9.94 -1.49 -17.98
N ASP A 38 -9.62 -0.28 -18.45
CA ASP A 38 -8.61 0.57 -17.82
C ASP A 38 -8.98 0.91 -16.38
N ARG A 39 -10.26 1.23 -16.16
CA ARG A 39 -10.81 1.49 -14.83
C ARG A 39 -10.66 0.29 -13.91
N LEU A 40 -10.94 -0.92 -14.40
CA LEU A 40 -10.76 -2.16 -13.64
C LEU A 40 -9.28 -2.40 -13.29
N LEU A 41 -8.36 -2.21 -14.24
CA LEU A 41 -6.92 -2.35 -14.00
C LEU A 41 -6.41 -1.36 -12.94
N LEU A 42 -6.90 -0.12 -12.99
CA LEU A 42 -6.55 0.91 -12.00
C LEU A 42 -7.12 0.59 -10.62
N VAL A 43 -8.36 0.08 -10.53
CA VAL A 43 -8.95 -0.37 -9.27
C VAL A 43 -8.15 -1.54 -8.69
N VAL A 44 -7.86 -2.56 -9.49
CA VAL A 44 -7.10 -3.74 -9.04
C VAL A 44 -5.68 -3.35 -8.62
N GLY A 45 -5.00 -2.51 -9.41
CA GLY A 45 -3.67 -2.00 -9.07
C GLY A 45 -3.69 -1.12 -7.82
N GLY A 46 -4.72 -0.28 -7.67
CA GLY A 46 -4.92 0.60 -6.52
C GLY A 46 -5.13 -0.16 -5.21
N LEU A 47 -6.05 -1.14 -5.23
CA LEU A 47 -6.29 -2.04 -4.10
C LEU A 47 -5.06 -2.90 -3.78
N GLY A 48 -4.37 -3.40 -4.81
CA GLY A 48 -3.11 -4.15 -4.65
C GLY A 48 -2.02 -3.32 -3.98
N GLY A 49 -1.86 -2.06 -4.37
CA GLY A 49 -0.92 -1.11 -3.75
C GLY A 49 -1.25 -0.86 -2.27
N ILE A 50 -2.52 -0.62 -1.94
CA ILE A 50 -2.95 -0.43 -0.54
C ILE A 50 -2.74 -1.71 0.29
N ALA A 51 -3.07 -2.88 -0.27
CA ALA A 51 -2.83 -4.16 0.39
C ALA A 51 -1.34 -4.43 0.65
N ALA A 52 -0.48 -4.09 -0.31
CA ALA A 52 0.98 -4.18 -0.16
C ALA A 52 1.49 -3.28 0.98
N ALA A 53 0.96 -2.05 1.10
CA ALA A 53 1.25 -1.17 2.24
C ALA A 53 0.79 -1.78 3.58
N GLY A 54 -0.38 -2.42 3.57
CA GLY A 54 -0.93 -3.15 4.72
C GLY A 54 0.00 -4.26 5.22
N ARG A 55 0.70 -4.98 4.32
CA ARG A 55 1.67 -6.04 4.69
C ARG A 55 2.77 -5.52 5.62
N PHE A 56 3.29 -4.32 5.36
CA PHE A 56 4.30 -3.67 6.21
C PHE A 56 3.71 -3.17 7.55
N GLY A 57 2.42 -2.82 7.57
CA GLY A 57 1.68 -2.54 8.80
C GLY A 57 1.50 -3.79 9.68
N ILE A 58 1.07 -4.89 9.07
CA ILE A 58 0.84 -6.18 9.75
C ILE A 58 2.14 -6.76 10.27
N ALA A 59 3.23 -6.72 9.49
CA ALA A 59 4.55 -7.17 9.92
C ALA A 59 5.01 -6.46 11.22
N TRP A 60 4.75 -5.16 11.32
CA TRP A 60 5.04 -4.39 12.53
C TRP A 60 4.10 -4.72 13.69
N LEU A 61 2.80 -4.92 13.42
CA LEU A 61 1.84 -5.30 14.45
C LEU A 61 2.20 -6.67 15.07
N PHE A 62 2.61 -7.63 14.24
CA PHE A 62 3.07 -8.96 14.68
C PHE A 62 4.42 -8.91 15.40
N ALA A 63 5.35 -8.05 14.96
CA ALA A 63 6.63 -7.86 15.64
C ALA A 63 6.49 -7.16 17.01
N ARG A 64 5.36 -6.48 17.26
CA ARG A 64 5.04 -5.86 18.56
C ARG A 64 4.35 -6.80 19.55
N ARG A 65 3.81 -7.94 19.06
CA ARG A 65 3.15 -8.98 19.89
C ARG A 65 4.08 -10.14 20.30
N ARG A 66 5.29 -10.23 19.75
CA ARG A 66 6.35 -11.14 20.21
C ARG A 66 7.36 -10.36 21.06
#